data_AF-A0A920GE79-F1
#
_entry.id   AF-A0A920GE79-F1
#
_cell.length_a   1.000
_cell.length_b   1.000
_cell.length_c   1.000
_cell.angle_alpha   90.00
_cell.angle_beta   90.00
_cell.angle_gamma   90.00
#
_symmetry.space_group_name_H-M   'P 1'
#
loop_
_entity.id
_entity.type
_entity.pdbx_description
1 polymer ?
#
loop_
_entity_poly.entity_id
_entity_poly.type
_entity_poly.pdbx_seq_one_letter_code
_entity_poly.pdbx_strand_id
1 'polypeptide(L)' 'MLVLTTEADQARAQALAEALLKRRLVACVSLQPLQSLYRWKGELQREEEVQLLLKTSAGQLSRLQEAVMELHSYDTPNG' A
#
# COMPACT_ATOMS: atom_id res chain seq x y z
N MET A 1 11.96 9.97 -2.26
CA MET A 1 10.56 10.11 -2.69
C MET A 1 9.68 9.34 -1.72
N LEU A 2 8.43 9.80 -1.53
CA LEU A 2 7.43 9.10 -0.73
C LEU A 2 6.37 8.52 -1.66
N VAL A 3 6.03 7.25 -1.43
CA VAL A 3 4.92 6.55 -2.08
C VAL A 3 3.96 6.10 -0.99
N LEU A 4 2.67 6.21 -1.26
CA LEU A 4 1.58 5.88 -0.33
C LEU A 4 0.78 4.72 -0.90
N THR A 5 0.39 3.78 -0.03
CA THR A 5 -0.56 2.71 -0.34
C THR A 5 -1.28 2.27 0.95
N THR A 6 -2.36 1.51 0.83
CA THR A 6 -3.16 0.99 1.97
C THR A 6 -3.42 -0.49 1.82
N GLU A 7 -3.40 -1.23 2.93
CA GLU A 7 -3.78 -2.65 2.98
C GLU A 7 -4.93 -2.85 3.97
N ALA A 8 -5.74 -3.88 3.72
CA ALA A 8 -6.97 -4.14 4.48
C ALA A 8 -6.72 -4.44 5.98
N ASP A 9 -5.54 -4.95 6.33
CA ASP A 9 -5.22 -5.27 7.71
C ASP A 9 -3.71 -5.17 8.01
N GLN A 10 -3.39 -5.17 9.30
CA GLN A 10 -2.02 -5.04 9.82
C GLN A 10 -1.10 -6.17 9.36
N ALA A 11 -1.60 -7.41 9.26
CA ALA A 11 -0.78 -8.56 8.88
C ALA A 11 -0.39 -8.49 7.39
N ARG A 12 -1.32 -8.11 6.52
CA ARG A 12 -1.07 -7.87 5.09
C ARG A 12 -0.12 -6.70 4.87
N ALA A 13 -0.34 -5.59 5.57
CA ALA A 13 0.56 -4.43 5.52
C ALA A 13 1.99 -4.80 5.92
N GLN A 14 2.16 -5.59 6.99
CA GLN A 14 3.47 -6.08 7.43
C GLN A 14 4.11 -7.01 6.39
N ALA A 15 3.36 -7.97 5.85
CA ALA A 15 3.85 -8.89 4.84
C ALA A 15 4.34 -8.16 3.58
N LEU A 16 3.58 -7.18 3.10
CA LEU A 16 3.97 -6.33 1.98
C LEU A 16 5.22 -5.50 2.31
N ALA A 17 5.26 -4.83 3.47
CA ALA A 17 6.40 -4.03 3.88
C ALA A 17 7.69 -4.87 3.92
N GLU A 18 7.63 -6.07 4.50
CA GLU A 18 8.75 -7.00 4.54
C GLU A 18 9.18 -7.44 3.15
N ALA A 19 8.25 -7.78 2.26
CA ALA A 19 8.57 -8.20 0.90
C ALA A 19 9.29 -7.09 0.12
N LEU A 20 8.80 -5.85 0.20
CA LEU A 20 9.40 -4.68 -0.46
C LEU A 20 10.79 -4.36 0.08
N LEU A 21 11.01 -4.50 1.40
CA LEU A 21 12.31 -4.34 2.04
C LEU A 21 13.29 -5.45 1.61
N LYS A 22 12.86 -6.72 1.63
CA LYS A 22 13.67 -7.88 1.18
C LYS A 22 14.11 -7.73 -0.29
N ARG A 23 13.23 -7.21 -1.14
CA ARG A 23 13.51 -6.92 -2.57
C ARG A 23 14.33 -5.62 -2.78
N ARG A 24 14.67 -4.89 -1.71
CA ARG A 24 15.40 -3.60 -1.73
C ARG A 24 14.74 -2.53 -2.61
N LEU A 25 13.41 -2.54 -2.69
CA LEU A 25 12.63 -1.58 -3.46
C LEU A 25 12.34 -0.30 -2.65
N VAL A 26 12.40 -0.40 -1.32
CA VAL A 26 12.22 0.69 -0.37
C VAL A 26 13.33 0.63 0.68
N ALA A 27 13.71 1.78 1.24
CA ALA A 27 14.68 1.86 2.32
C ALA A 27 14.04 1.71 3.71
N CYS A 28 12.80 2.16 3.85
CA CYS A 28 12.04 2.14 5.10
C CYS A 28 10.54 2.24 4.79
N VAL A 29 9.73 1.66 5.67
CA VAL A 29 8.27 1.71 5.63
C VAL A 29 7.75 2.12 7.01
N SER A 30 6.76 3.00 7.04
CA SER A 30 5.99 3.31 8.25
C SER A 30 4.56 2.82 8.07
N LEU A 31 4.01 2.16 9.10
CA LEU A 31 2.66 1.62 9.10
C LEU A 31 1.82 2.35 10.14
N GLN A 32 0.59 2.73 9.78
CA GLN A 32 -0.37 3.30 10.73
C GLN A 32 -1.80 2.85 10.41
N PRO A 33 -2.61 2.50 11.43
CA PRO A 33 -4.03 2.27 11.22
C PRO A 33 -4.72 3.56 10.79
N LEU A 34 -5.64 3.46 9.83
CA LEU A 34 -6.52 4.55 9.43
C LEU A 34 -7.93 4.06 9.11
N GLN A 35 -8.84 5.01 8.94
CA GLN A 35 -10.16 4.74 8.38
C GLN A 35 -10.28 5.47 7.05
N SER A 36 -10.64 4.72 6.00
CA SER A 36 -10.88 5.24 4.66
C SER A 36 -12.36 5.44 4.42
N LEU A 37 -12.71 6.59 3.84
CA LEU A 37 -14.06 6.94 3.41
C LEU A 37 -14.04 7.19 1.92
N TYR A 38 -14.84 6.44 1.16
CA TYR A 38 -14.88 6.56 -0.29
C TYR A 38 -16.26 6.16 -0.83
N ARG A 39 -16.54 6.51 -2.09
CA ARG A 39 -17.80 6.12 -2.75
C ARG A 39 -17.56 4.90 -3.60
N TRP A 40 -18.37 3.86 -3.42
CA TRP A 40 -18.32 2.65 -4.23
C TRP A 40 -19.74 2.21 -4.59
N LYS A 41 -19.98 1.92 -5.87
CA LYS A 41 -21.30 1.54 -6.41
C LYS A 41 -22.43 2.48 -5.98
N GLY A 42 -22.13 3.78 -5.87
CA GLY A 42 -23.08 4.83 -5.49
C GLY A 42 -23.21 5.07 -3.98
N GLU A 43 -22.69 4.19 -3.13
CA GLU A 43 -22.83 4.26 -1.67
C GLU A 43 -21.54 4.75 -0.99
N LEU A 44 -21.69 5.39 0.17
CA LEU A 44 -20.56 5.81 1.00
C LEU A 44 -20.06 4.64 1.83
N GLN A 45 -18.84 4.18 1.56
CA GLN A 45 -18.15 3.14 2.30
C GLN A 45 -17.26 3.72 3.40
N ARG A 46 -17.06 2.93 4.45
CA ARG A 46 -16.17 3.19 5.57
C ARG A 46 -15.40 1.91 5.86
N GLU A 47 -14.09 1.93 5.71
CA GLU A 47 -13.25 0.76 5.91
C GLU A 47 -12.07 1.09 6.82
N GLU A 48 -11.75 0.17 7.72
CA GLU A 48 -10.50 0.22 8.49
C GLU A 48 -9.39 -0.38 7.63
N GLU A 49 -8.29 0.34 7.51
CA GLU A 49 -7.13 -0.07 6.72
C GLU A 49 -5.84 0.29 7.46
N VAL A 50 -4.71 -0.17 6.93
CA VAL A 50 -3.38 0.22 7.39
C VAL A 50 -2.66 0.93 6.25
N GLN A 51 -2.28 2.18 6.48
CA GLN A 51 -1.48 2.95 5.54
C GLN A 51 -0.02 2.55 5.62
N LEU A 52 0.60 2.43 4.45
CA LEU A 52 2.04 2.27 4.29
C LEU A 52 2.63 3.52 3.65
N LEU A 53 3.59 4.13 4.35
CA LEU A 53 4.43 5.20 3.82
C LEU A 53 5.79 4.64 3.41
N LEU A 54 6.02 4.53 2.11
CA LEU A 54 7.18 3.90 1.51
C LEU A 54 8.24 4.96 1.14
N LYS A 55 9.44 4.84 1.70
CA LYS A 55 10.58 5.70 1.34
C LYS A 55 11.42 5.02 0.25
N THR A 56 11.40 5.57 -0.96
CA THR A 56 12.13 5.01 -2.12
C THR A 56 12.88 6.09 -2.92
N SER A 57 13.65 5.66 -3.92
CA SER A 57 14.35 6.51 -4.90
C SER A 57 13.65 6.45 -6.27
N ALA A 58 13.87 7.46 -7.11
CA ALA A 58 13.25 7.53 -8.43
C ALA A 58 13.57 6.32 -9.32
N GLY A 59 14.80 5.79 -9.25
CA GLY A 59 15.21 4.63 -10.04
C GLY A 59 14.52 3.31 -9.66
N GLN A 60 13.89 3.25 -8.49
CA GLN A 60 13.17 2.06 -8.02
C GLN A 60 11.65 2.17 -8.22
N LEU A 61 11.13 3.31 -8.68
CA LEU A 61 9.70 3.58 -8.69
C LEU A 61 8.91 2.59 -9.56
N SER A 62 9.36 2.33 -10.79
CA SER A 62 8.67 1.41 -11.70
C SER A 62 8.63 -0.01 -11.13
N ARG A 63 9.77 -0.49 -10.62
CA ARG A 63 9.88 -1.82 -9.99
C ARG A 63 9.07 -1.93 -8.71
N LEU A 64 8.97 -0.83 -7.95
CA LEU A 64 8.12 -0.76 -6.77
C LEU A 64 6.65 -0.88 -7.15
N GLN A 65 6.20 -0.14 -8.18
CA GLN A 65 4.82 -0.20 -8.66
C GLN A 65 4.46 -1.61 -9.12
N GLU A 66 5.32 -2.27 -9.89
CA GLU A 66 5.13 -3.67 -10.32
C GLU A 66 5.00 -4.62 -9.12
N ALA A 67 5.91 -4.52 -8.15
CA ALA A 67 5.87 -5.38 -6.97
C ALA A 67 4.65 -5.11 -6.08
N VAL A 68 4.23 -3.85 -5.96
CA VAL A 68 3.00 -3.48 -5.24
C VAL A 68 1.80 -4.09 -5.95
N MET A 69 1.67 -3.99 -7.28
CA MET A 69 0.55 -4.60 -8.03
C MET A 69 0.56 -6.13 -7.97
N GLU A 70 1.74 -6.77 -7.92
CA GLU A 70 1.89 -8.23 -7.78
C GLU A 70 1.46 -8.73 -6.39
N LEU A 71 1.78 -7.97 -5.34
CA LEU A 71 1.66 -8.40 -3.95
C LEU A 71 0.43 -7.82 -3.24
N HIS A 72 -0.12 -6.70 -3.72
CA HIS A 72 -1.29 -6.09 -3.09
C HIS A 72 -2.51 -6.96 -3.26
N SER A 73 -3.26 -7.04 -2.18
CA SER A 73 -4.34 -8.01 -2.03
C SER A 73 -5.72 -7.45 -2.36
N TYR A 74 -5.83 -6.15 -2.60
CA TYR A 74 -7.09 -5.50 -2.92
C TYR A 74 -7.08 -4.99 -4.36
N ASP A 75 -8.11 -5.38 -5.12
CA ASP A 75 -8.49 -4.67 -6.34
C ASP A 75 -8.74 -3.23 -5.90
N THR A 76 -7.88 -2.31 -6.32
CA THR A 76 -8.21 -0.89 -6.22
C THR A 76 -9.62 -0.76 -6.80
N PRO A 77 -10.57 -0.10 -6.11
CA PRO A 77 -11.86 0.23 -6.70
C PRO A 77 -11.56 1.21 -7.85
N ASN A 78 -11.16 0.65 -8.98
CA ASN A 78 -11.02 1.33 -10.24
C ASN A 78 -12.43 1.87 -10.51
N GLY A 79 -12.52 3.19 -10.54
CA GLY A 79 -13.78 3.94 -10.59
C GLY A 79 -14.73 3.48 -11.68
#